data_AF-A0A434TM40-F1
#
_entry.id   AF-A0A434TM40-F1
#
_cell.length_a   1.000
_cell.length_b   1.000
_cell.length_c   1.000
_cell.angle_alpha   90.00
_cell.angle_beta   90.00
_cell.angle_gamma   90.00
#
_symmetry.space_group_name_H-M   'P 1'
#
loop_
_entity.id
_entity.type
_entity.pdbx_description
1 polymer ?
#
loop_
_entity_poly.entity_id
_entity_poly.type
_entity_poly.pdbx_seq_one_letter_code
_entity_poly.pdbx_strand_id
1 'polypeptide(L)'
;MERRSWKFFERIQSLIVIVLMLLLTLAIGGAVVALIGAIFGLSSVRNVGGSIATLGAVGFFGWMIVTGDLAGALLGKSRQGPGVEDNKNTKVEDNA
;
A
#
# COMPACT_ATOMS: atom_id res chain seq x y z
N MET A 1 -20.50 -21.22 0.60
CA MET A 1 -20.91 -20.01 1.37
C MET A 1 -20.16 -18.75 0.88
N GLU A 2 -19.61 -18.73 -0.35
CA GLU A 2 -18.66 -17.71 -0.79
C GLU A 2 -19.23 -16.38 -1.33
N ARG A 3 -20.44 -16.33 -1.88
CA ARG A 3 -20.90 -15.12 -2.62
C ARG A 3 -21.23 -13.91 -1.73
N ARG A 4 -21.57 -14.14 -0.45
CA ARG A 4 -21.84 -13.03 0.50
C ARG A 4 -20.57 -12.37 1.00
N SER A 5 -19.48 -13.12 1.13
CA SER A 5 -18.24 -12.67 1.76
C SER A 5 -17.52 -11.60 0.91
N TRP A 6 -17.59 -11.70 -0.42
CA TRP A 6 -16.93 -10.76 -1.34
C TRP A 6 -17.38 -9.30 -1.16
N LYS A 7 -18.69 -9.08 -0.99
CA LYS A 7 -19.24 -7.73 -0.72
C LYS A 7 -18.80 -7.15 0.63
N PHE A 8 -18.48 -7.99 1.60
CA PHE A 8 -17.95 -7.53 2.90
C PHE A 8 -16.48 -7.16 2.80
N PHE A 9 -15.67 -7.95 2.07
CA PHE A 9 -14.28 -7.62 1.83
C PHE A 9 -14.11 -6.29 1.08
N GLU A 10 -14.93 -6.03 0.06
CA GLU A 10 -14.92 -4.74 -0.65
C GLU A 10 -15.25 -3.56 0.27
N ARG A 11 -16.20 -3.72 1.21
CA ARG A 11 -16.52 -2.67 2.18
C ARG A 11 -15.37 -2.42 3.16
N ILE A 12 -14.74 -3.48 3.65
CA ILE A 12 -13.60 -3.38 4.56
C ILE A 12 -12.40 -2.74 3.85
N GLN A 13 -12.12 -3.14 2.61
CA GLN A 13 -11.05 -2.56 1.80
C GLN A 13 -11.31 -1.08 1.49
N SER A 14 -12.55 -0.73 1.12
CA SER A 14 -12.96 0.67 0.91
C SER A 14 -12.78 1.50 2.19
N LEU A 15 -13.22 0.99 3.34
CA LEU A 15 -13.00 1.63 4.65
C LEU A 15 -11.52 1.83 4.95
N ILE A 16 -10.67 0.83 4.71
CA ILE A 16 -9.22 0.93 4.90
C ILE A 16 -8.63 2.02 4.00
N VAL A 17 -9.02 2.07 2.73
CA VAL A 17 -8.55 3.10 1.79
C VAL A 17 -8.98 4.50 2.24
N ILE A 18 -10.21 4.66 2.72
CA ILE A 18 -10.71 5.92 3.26
C ILE A 18 -9.88 6.35 4.49
N VAL A 19 -9.63 5.44 5.42
CA VAL A 19 -8.82 5.71 6.61
C VAL A 19 -7.38 6.08 6.23
N LEU A 20 -6.79 5.38 5.27
CA LEU A 20 -5.46 5.70 4.73
C LEU A 20 -5.45 7.10 4.09
N MET A 21 -6.45 7.45 3.29
CA MET A 21 -6.56 8.79 2.69
C MET A 21 -6.72 9.89 3.75
N LEU A 22 -7.46 9.63 4.83
CA LEU A 22 -7.60 10.56 5.95
C LEU A 22 -6.27 10.75 6.70
N LEU A 23 -5.55 9.67 6.99
CA LEU A 23 -4.22 9.72 7.62
C LEU A 23 -3.21 10.48 6.76
N LEU A 24 -3.23 10.26 5.45
CA LEU A 24 -2.38 10.98 4.51
C LEU A 24 -2.69 12.48 4.49
N THR A 25 -3.98 12.84 4.45
CA THR A 25 -4.41 14.24 4.49
C THR A 25 -4.00 14.91 5.80
N LEU A 26 -4.12 14.19 6.92
CA LEU A 26 -3.68 14.66 8.24
C LEU A 26 -2.16 14.89 8.25
N ALA A 27 -1.38 13.98 7.65
CA ALA A 27 0.08 14.10 7.59
C ALA A 27 0.51 15.33 6.76
N ILE A 28 -0.12 15.53 5.60
CA ILE A 28 0.13 16.69 4.73
C ILE A 28 -0.27 17.99 5.45
N GLY A 29 -1.46 18.03 6.06
CA GLY A 29 -1.92 19.18 6.83
C GLY A 29 -0.98 19.52 7.98
N GLY A 30 -0.55 18.53 8.75
CA GLY A 30 0.45 18.70 9.81
C GLY A 30 1.78 19.23 9.27
N ALA A 31 2.26 18.72 8.14
CA ALA A 31 3.51 19.15 7.53
C ALA A 31 3.44 20.61 7.05
N VAL A 32 2.31 21.04 6.48
CA VAL A 32 2.08 22.44 6.10
C VAL A 32 2.08 23.34 7.33
N VAL A 33 1.40 22.95 8.41
CA VAL A 33 1.41 23.70 9.68
C VAL A 33 2.83 23.76 10.26
N ALA A 34 3.60 22.66 10.19
CA ALA A 34 4.98 22.62 10.64
C ALA A 34 5.88 23.58 9.86
N LEU A 35 5.70 23.63 8.53
CA LEU A 35 6.42 24.50 7.63
C LEU A 35 6.09 25.98 7.90
N ILE A 36 4.82 26.31 8.09
CA ILE A 36 4.38 27.67 8.47
C ILE A 36 5.02 28.04 9.82
N GLY A 37 4.96 27.16 10.82
CA GLY A 37 5.60 27.39 12.11
C GLY A 37 7.11 27.60 12.01
N ALA A 38 7.79 26.88 11.11
CA ALA A 38 9.23 27.04 10.86
C ALA A 38 9.53 28.39 10.18
N ILE A 39 8.72 28.80 9.20
CA ILE A 39 8.88 30.08 8.48
C ILE A 39 8.69 31.27 9.43
N PHE A 40 7.70 31.21 10.32
CA PHE A 40 7.42 32.29 11.28
C PHE A 40 8.28 32.24 12.55
N GLY A 41 9.22 31.29 12.67
CA GLY A 41 10.05 31.13 13.87
C GLY A 41 9.28 30.71 15.13
N LEU A 42 8.04 30.24 14.96
CA LEU A 42 7.17 29.77 16.04
C LEU A 42 7.47 28.29 16.33
N SER A 43 8.45 28.05 17.20
CA SER A 43 8.89 26.71 17.61
C SER A 43 7.74 25.81 18.06
N SER A 44 6.74 26.37 18.75
CA SER A 44 5.55 25.62 19.21
C SER A 44 4.70 25.12 18.04
N VAL A 45 4.40 25.98 17.07
CA VAL A 45 3.58 25.63 15.89
C VAL A 45 4.32 24.63 15.00
N ARG A 46 5.64 24.79 14.85
CA ARG A 46 6.50 23.83 14.14
C ARG A 46 6.44 22.45 14.79
N ASN A 47 6.53 22.39 16.12
CA ASN A 47 6.57 21.13 16.86
C ASN A 47 5.19 20.43 16.87
N VAL A 48 4.11 21.19 17.00
CA VAL A 48 2.73 20.67 16.94
C VAL A 48 2.42 20.15 15.53
N GLY A 49 2.67 20.95 14.49
CA GLY A 49 2.48 20.52 13.10
C GLY A 49 3.34 19.31 12.76
N GLY A 50 4.61 19.30 13.19
CA GLY A 50 5.54 18.20 12.97
C GLY A 50 5.11 16.91 13.69
N SER A 51 4.59 17.02 14.91
CA SER A 51 4.06 15.88 15.66
C SER A 51 2.83 15.29 14.97
N ILE A 52 1.92 16.13 14.48
CA ILE A 52 0.73 15.70 13.71
C ILE A 52 1.15 15.04 12.39
N ALA A 53 2.13 15.62 11.69
CA ALA A 53 2.68 15.06 10.46
C ALA A 53 3.30 13.68 10.71
N THR A 54 4.06 13.55 11.79
CA THR A 54 4.72 12.30 12.17
C THR A 54 3.70 11.24 12.56
N LEU A 55 2.69 11.58 13.36
CA LEU A 55 1.61 10.67 13.74
C LEU A 55 0.82 10.17 12.52
N GLY A 56 0.48 11.09 11.61
CA GLY A 56 -0.19 10.74 10.35
C GLY A 56 0.67 9.83 9.46
N ALA A 57 1.96 10.13 9.33
CA ALA A 57 2.89 9.34 8.54
C ALA A 57 3.12 7.94 9.14
N VAL A 58 3.35 7.84 10.45
CA VAL A 58 3.52 6.56 11.14
C VAL A 58 2.25 5.72 11.03
N GLY A 59 1.06 6.34 11.19
CA GLY A 59 -0.21 5.65 11.01
C GLY A 59 -0.41 5.15 9.58
N PHE A 60 -0.13 5.99 8.59
CA PHE A 60 -0.27 5.63 7.17
C PHE A 60 0.71 4.54 6.73
N PHE A 61 2.01 4.76 6.94
CA PHE A 61 3.05 3.83 6.52
C PHE A 61 3.08 2.56 7.38
N GLY A 62 2.81 2.67 8.68
CA GLY A 62 2.70 1.50 9.56
C GLY A 62 1.55 0.58 9.14
N TRP A 63 0.38 1.16 8.83
CA TRP A 63 -0.75 0.39 8.31
C TRP A 63 -0.47 -0.19 6.92
N MET A 64 0.15 0.59 6.03
CA MET A 64 0.57 0.14 4.70
C MET A 64 1.55 -1.04 4.76
N ILE A 65 2.45 -1.10 5.75
CA ILE A 65 3.34 -2.26 5.93
C ILE A 65 2.54 -3.50 6.38
N VAL A 66 1.66 -3.35 7.38
CA VAL A 66 0.85 -4.47 7.90
C VAL A 66 -0.11 -5.05 6.85
N THR A 67 -0.74 -4.19 6.04
CA THR A 67 -1.64 -4.64 4.94
C THR A 67 -0.89 -4.96 3.65
N GLY A 68 0.23 -4.30 3.39
CA GLY A 68 1.07 -4.48 2.21
C GLY A 68 1.89 -5.75 2.25
N ASP A 69 2.26 -6.27 3.42
CA ASP A 69 2.93 -7.58 3.53
C ASP A 69 1.97 -8.74 3.15
N LEU A 70 0.66 -8.59 3.45
CA LEU A 70 -0.37 -9.49 2.92
C LEU A 70 -0.57 -9.32 1.40
N ALA A 71 -0.52 -8.09 0.89
CA ALA A 71 -0.61 -7.84 -0.55
C ALA A 71 0.64 -8.30 -1.29
N GLY A 72 1.84 -8.19 -0.70
CA GLY A 72 3.12 -8.65 -1.21
C GLY A 72 3.27 -10.17 -1.15
N ALA A 73 2.67 -10.83 -0.15
CA ALA A 73 2.54 -12.30 -0.15
C ALA A 73 1.55 -12.80 -1.23
N LEU A 74 0.53 -12.01 -1.60
CA LEU A 74 -0.40 -12.31 -2.70
C LEU A 74 0.11 -11.89 -4.09
N LEU A 75 0.83 -10.77 -4.22
CA LEU A 75 1.43 -10.26 -5.47
C LEU A 75 2.83 -10.84 -5.74
N GLY A 76 3.54 -11.29 -4.71
CA GLY A 76 4.82 -12.01 -4.82
C GLY A 76 4.68 -13.45 -5.33
N LYS A 77 3.44 -13.96 -5.40
CA LYS A 77 3.10 -15.30 -5.92
C LYS A 77 2.33 -15.23 -7.25
N SER A 78 2.55 -14.22 -8.08
CA SER A 78 2.01 -14.19 -9.46
C SER A 78 3.06 -13.96 -10.54
N ARG A 79 4.33 -13.74 -10.16
CA ARG A 79 5.44 -13.52 -11.12
C ARG A 79 6.45 -14.67 -11.24
N GLN A 80 6.05 -15.87 -10.82
CA GLN A 80 6.69 -17.09 -11.30
C GLN A 80 5.71 -17.73 -12.26
N GLY A 81 5.70 -17.22 -13.50
CA GLY A 81 5.02 -17.89 -14.61
C GLY A 81 5.53 -19.33 -14.70
N PRO A 82 4.70 -20.27 -15.17
CA PRO A 82 5.17 -21.62 -15.46
C PRO A 82 6.34 -21.47 -16.44
N GLY A 83 7.56 -21.70 -15.95
CA GLY A 83 8.72 -21.85 -16.80
C GLY A 83 8.39 -22.99 -17.74
N VAL A 84 8.16 -22.64 -19.01
CA VAL A 84 8.02 -23.58 -20.10
C VAL A 84 9.27 -24.45 -20.05
N GLU A 85 9.07 -25.68 -19.58
CA GLU A 85 10.01 -26.76 -19.83
C GLU A 85 10.03 -26.91 -21.35
N ASP A 86 11.07 -26.36 -21.97
CA ASP A 86 11.42 -26.63 -23.37
C ASP A 86 11.74 -28.13 -23.48
N ASN A 87 10.68 -28.94 -23.64
CA ASN A 87 10.79 -30.32 -24.05
C ASN A 87 11.20 -30.34 -25.52
N LYS A 88 12.50 -30.16 -25.74
CA LYS A 88 13.19 -30.43 -27.00
C LYS A 88 13.16 -31.95 -27.25
N ASN A 89 12.05 -32.40 -27.81
CA ASN A 89 11.91 -33.71 -28.41
C ASN A 89 11.22 -33.51 -29.76
N THR A 90 12.07 -33.36 -30.77
CA THR A 90 11.77 -33.31 -32.19
C THR A 90 11.02 -34.57 -32.62
N LYS A 91 9.70 -34.45 -32.79
CA LYS A 91 8.95 -35.29 -33.71
C LYS A 91 9.38 -34.88 -35.13
N VAL A 92 10.40 -35.53 -35.67
CA VAL A 92 10.68 -35.52 -37.10
C VAL A 92 9.78 -36.58 -37.72
N GLU A 93 8.61 -36.14 -38.18
CA GLU A 93 7.95 -36.81 -39.29
C GLU A 93 8.72 -36.41 -40.54
N ASP A 94 9.39 -37.37 -41.18
CA ASP A 94 9.57 -37.29 -42.62
C ASP A 94 9.38 -38.68 -43.25
N ASN A 95 8.63 -38.68 -44.34
CA ASN A 95 8.20 -39.84 -45.10
C ASN A 95 9.19 -40.11 -46.24
N ALA A 96 9.71 -41.34 -46.35
CA ALA A 96 10.09 -41.98 -47.61
C ALA A 96 10.27 -43.49 -47.41
#